data_AF-A0A1A8H1X1-F1
#
_entry.id   AF-A0A1A8H1X1-F1
#
_cell.length_a   1.000
_cell.length_b   1.000
_cell.length_c   1.000
_cell.angle_alpha   90.00
_cell.angle_beta   90.00
_cell.angle_gamma   90.00
#
_symmetry.space_group_name_H-M   'P 1'
#
loop_
_entity.id
_entity.type
_entity.pdbx_description
1 polymer ?
#
loop_
_entity_poly.entity_id
_entity_poly.type
_entity_poly.pdbx_seq_one_letter_code
_entity_poly.pdbx_strand_id
1 'polypeptide(L)'
;AVATADLHSSFGSPTYFYAFYHHCQTEQVPPWADAAHGDEIPYVFGLPMIGPTELFPCNFSKNDVMLSAVVMTYWTNFAKTGDPNQPVPQDTKFIHTKPNRFEEVAWTRYNQKDQLYLHIGLKPRVKEHYRANKVNLWLELVPHLHSLNEVTQPIPTTTKIPPPEATNRTPKTKVLVTKRPNPTPFPTETQDSHNQPHLVDQRDYSTELSVTIAVGASL
;
A
#
# COMPACT_ATOMS: atom_id res chain seq x y z
N ALA A 1 0.05 -0.79 -8.01
CA ALA A 1 1.14 -1.74 -8.33
C ALA A 1 0.79 -2.60 -9.55
N VAL A 2 -0.17 -3.53 -9.45
CA VAL A 2 -0.51 -4.46 -10.56
C VAL A 2 -0.98 -3.73 -11.81
N ALA A 3 -1.93 -2.79 -11.72
CA ALA A 3 -2.38 -1.99 -12.88
C ALA A 3 -1.22 -1.25 -13.59
N THR A 4 -0.24 -0.76 -12.84
CA THR A 4 0.95 -0.11 -13.40
C THR A 4 1.82 -1.11 -14.17
N ALA A 5 2.03 -2.31 -13.60
CA ALA A 5 2.82 -3.36 -14.24
C ALA A 5 2.11 -3.92 -15.49
N ASP A 6 0.79 -4.10 -15.44
CA ASP A 6 -0.03 -4.47 -16.59
C ASP A 6 0.14 -3.46 -17.70
N LEU A 7 -0.08 -2.17 -17.41
CA LEU A 7 0.05 -1.11 -18.39
C LEU A 7 1.46 -1.07 -18.99
N HIS A 8 2.50 -1.03 -18.16
CA HIS A 8 3.89 -0.95 -18.61
C HIS A 8 4.30 -2.16 -19.47
N SER A 9 3.93 -3.37 -19.05
CA SER A 9 4.23 -4.59 -19.83
C SER A 9 3.42 -4.70 -21.12
N SER A 10 2.17 -4.20 -21.14
CA SER A 10 1.31 -4.23 -22.33
C SER A 10 1.86 -3.35 -23.46
N PHE A 11 2.62 -2.30 -23.13
CA PHE A 11 3.34 -1.47 -24.10
C PHE A 11 4.70 -2.04 -24.52
N GLY A 12 5.01 -3.28 -24.16
CA GLY A 12 6.24 -3.97 -24.56
C GLY A 12 7.47 -3.68 -23.70
N SER A 13 7.33 -2.87 -22.64
CA SER A 13 8.45 -2.55 -21.77
C SER A 13 8.83 -3.75 -20.87
N PRO A 14 10.13 -4.10 -20.77
CA PRO A 14 10.60 -5.12 -19.83
C PRO A 14 10.18 -4.76 -18.40
N THR A 15 9.38 -5.63 -17.78
CA THR A 15 8.79 -5.38 -16.47
C THR A 15 9.15 -6.53 -15.53
N TYR A 16 9.46 -6.22 -14.28
CA TYR A 16 9.70 -7.21 -13.23
C TYR A 16 8.87 -6.82 -12.00
N PHE A 17 8.17 -7.79 -11.42
CA PHE A 17 7.34 -7.58 -10.24
C PHE A 17 7.85 -8.44 -9.10
N TYR A 18 7.80 -7.92 -7.87
CA TYR A 18 8.09 -8.70 -6.67
C TYR A 18 7.05 -8.44 -5.58
N ALA A 19 6.99 -9.37 -4.63
CA ALA A 19 6.35 -9.16 -3.35
C ALA A 19 7.32 -9.53 -2.24
N PHE A 20 7.55 -8.60 -1.31
CA PHE A 20 8.51 -8.75 -0.22
C PHE A 20 7.79 -9.34 1.00
N TYR A 21 8.23 -10.53 1.43
CA TYR A 21 7.63 -11.33 2.50
C TYR A 21 8.70 -11.71 3.52
N HIS A 22 9.41 -10.69 4.00
CA HIS A 22 10.42 -10.83 5.03
C HIS A 22 10.63 -9.49 5.72
N HIS A 23 10.93 -9.51 7.00
CA HIS A 23 11.29 -8.33 7.77
C HIS A 23 12.18 -8.76 8.93
N CYS A 24 12.90 -7.80 9.49
CA CYS A 24 13.70 -8.06 10.68
C CYS A 24 12.80 -7.86 11.91
N GLN A 25 12.70 -8.88 12.76
CA GLN A 25 11.85 -8.81 13.95
C GLN A 25 12.49 -7.85 14.97
N THR A 26 11.76 -6.81 15.35
CA THR A 26 12.11 -5.94 16.49
C THR A 26 11.10 -6.13 17.61
N GLU A 27 11.45 -5.71 18.83
CA GLU A 27 10.50 -5.71 19.96
C GLU A 27 9.31 -4.77 19.76
N GLN A 28 9.45 -3.76 18.88
CA GLN A 28 8.39 -2.80 18.59
C GLN A 28 7.36 -3.33 17.59
N VAL A 29 7.71 -4.38 16.83
CA VAL A 29 6.84 -5.00 15.84
C VAL A 29 6.15 -6.22 16.46
N PRO A 30 4.80 -6.29 16.48
CA PRO A 30 4.08 -7.44 17.01
C PRO A 30 4.50 -8.76 16.33
N PRO A 31 4.47 -9.90 17.06
CA PRO A 31 4.95 -11.19 16.53
C PRO A 31 4.09 -11.79 15.41
N TRP A 32 2.87 -11.29 15.23
CA TRP A 32 1.95 -11.70 14.15
C TRP A 32 2.08 -10.82 12.91
N ALA A 33 2.78 -9.68 13.01
CA ALA A 33 2.91 -8.76 11.91
C ALA A 33 3.87 -9.33 10.87
N ASP A 34 3.43 -9.37 9.62
CA ASP A 34 4.29 -9.61 8.46
C ASP A 34 5.05 -8.32 8.08
N ALA A 35 5.80 -8.38 6.97
CA ALA A 35 6.52 -7.24 6.45
C ALA A 35 5.61 -6.02 6.22
N ALA A 36 5.94 -4.93 6.90
CA ALA A 36 5.26 -3.64 6.80
C ALA A 36 5.84 -2.79 5.67
N HIS A 37 5.21 -1.64 5.44
CA HIS A 37 5.69 -0.70 4.45
C HIS A 37 7.08 -0.15 4.81
N GLY A 38 8.04 -0.27 3.89
CA GLY A 38 9.41 0.21 4.07
C GLY A 38 10.37 -0.82 4.67
N ASP A 39 9.89 -2.00 5.07
CA ASP A 39 10.73 -3.05 5.63
C ASP A 39 11.72 -3.64 4.62
N GLU A 40 11.52 -3.41 3.32
CA GLU A 40 12.46 -3.81 2.28
C GLU A 40 13.71 -2.91 2.22
N ILE A 41 13.59 -1.65 2.67
CA ILE A 41 14.62 -0.62 2.51
C ILE A 41 15.97 -1.02 3.12
N PRO A 42 16.05 -1.55 4.37
CA PRO A 42 17.31 -2.00 4.93
C PRO A 42 18.04 -3.04 4.07
N TYR A 43 17.30 -3.92 3.41
CA TYR A 43 17.85 -5.01 2.60
C TYR A 43 18.37 -4.50 1.26
N VAL A 44 17.71 -3.52 0.65
CA VAL A 44 18.17 -2.85 -0.58
C VAL A 44 19.47 -2.09 -0.35
N PHE A 45 19.64 -1.47 0.82
CA PHE A 45 20.82 -0.67 1.15
C PHE A 45 21.96 -1.43 1.85
N GLY A 46 21.82 -2.73 2.09
CA GLY A 46 22.93 -3.51 2.67
C GLY A 46 23.06 -3.39 4.19
N LEU A 47 22.08 -2.84 4.91
CA LEU A 47 22.18 -2.61 6.35
C LEU A 47 22.46 -3.88 7.18
N PRO A 48 21.89 -5.06 6.84
CA PRO A 48 22.24 -6.31 7.53
C PRO A 48 23.75 -6.62 7.56
N MET A 49 24.53 -6.16 6.57
CA MET A 49 25.98 -6.41 6.52
C MET A 49 26.79 -5.56 7.51
N ILE A 50 26.27 -4.40 7.90
CA ILE A 50 26.92 -3.51 8.87
C ILE A 50 26.34 -3.66 10.29
N GLY A 51 25.16 -4.26 10.41
CA GLY A 51 24.47 -4.50 11.67
C GLY A 51 23.47 -3.39 12.04
N PRO A 52 22.99 -3.38 13.29
CA PRO A 52 22.06 -2.36 13.78
C PRO A 52 22.64 -0.95 13.64
N THR A 53 21.80 0.01 13.26
CA THR A 53 22.16 1.44 13.15
C THR A 53 21.20 2.29 13.98
N GLU A 54 21.51 3.58 14.16
CA GLU A 54 20.60 4.51 14.86
C GLU A 54 19.23 4.63 14.17
N LEU A 55 19.21 4.62 12.84
CA LEU A 55 17.97 4.71 12.05
C LEU A 55 17.23 3.37 11.95
N PHE A 56 17.96 2.26 11.98
CA PHE A 56 17.41 0.91 11.89
C PHE A 56 17.97 0.04 13.02
N PRO A 57 17.39 0.13 14.23
CA PRO A 57 17.85 -0.58 15.41
C PRO A 57 17.39 -2.05 15.41
N CYS A 58 17.53 -2.74 14.27
CA CYS A 58 17.17 -4.14 14.16
C CYS A 58 18.38 -5.06 14.29
N ASN A 59 18.23 -6.11 15.09
CA ASN A 59 19.23 -7.15 15.24
C ASN A 59 19.19 -8.12 14.06
N PHE A 60 19.81 -7.72 12.94
CA PHE A 60 19.84 -8.51 11.72
C PHE A 60 20.52 -9.87 11.95
N SER A 61 19.80 -10.93 11.58
CA SER A 61 20.26 -12.30 11.57
C SER A 61 21.13 -12.60 10.36
N LYS A 62 21.82 -13.76 10.38
CA LYS A 62 22.57 -14.25 9.21
C LYS A 62 21.69 -14.50 7.98
N ASN A 63 20.39 -14.78 8.17
CA ASN A 63 19.47 -14.89 7.05
C ASN A 63 19.20 -13.51 6.42
N ASP A 64 19.20 -12.44 7.22
CA ASP A 64 19.00 -11.07 6.74
C ASP A 64 20.20 -10.60 5.92
N VAL A 65 21.41 -10.96 6.35
CA VAL A 65 22.65 -10.73 5.59
C VAL A 65 22.59 -11.41 4.21
N MET A 66 22.21 -12.69 4.18
CA MET A 66 22.02 -13.44 2.94
C MET A 66 20.97 -12.78 2.05
N LEU A 67 19.80 -12.45 2.60
CA LEU A 67 18.70 -11.86 1.83
C LEU A 67 19.08 -10.48 1.29
N SER A 68 19.78 -9.66 2.07
CA SER A 68 20.23 -8.34 1.62
C SER A 68 21.24 -8.44 0.49
N ALA A 69 22.20 -9.37 0.57
CA ALA A 69 23.14 -9.63 -0.52
C ALA A 69 22.42 -10.03 -1.83
N VAL A 70 21.40 -10.89 -1.72
CA VAL A 70 20.55 -11.31 -2.84
C VAL A 70 19.81 -10.13 -3.46
N VAL A 71 19.13 -9.34 -2.63
CA VAL A 71 18.34 -8.17 -3.05
C VAL A 71 19.24 -7.17 -3.75
N MET A 72 20.37 -6.79 -3.14
CA MET A 72 21.35 -5.90 -3.77
C MET A 72 21.86 -6.45 -5.11
N THR A 73 22.07 -7.75 -5.22
CA THR A 73 22.50 -8.37 -6.48
C THR A 73 21.45 -8.17 -7.58
N TYR A 74 20.17 -8.49 -7.32
CA TYR A 74 19.10 -8.27 -8.29
C TYR A 74 18.93 -6.79 -8.67
N TRP A 75 18.93 -5.89 -7.67
CA TRP A 75 18.78 -4.45 -7.90
C TRP A 75 19.94 -3.86 -8.70
N THR A 76 21.18 -4.23 -8.37
CA THR A 76 22.35 -3.72 -9.11
C THR A 76 22.50 -4.35 -10.49
N ASN A 77 22.11 -5.61 -10.66
CA ASN A 77 22.01 -6.25 -11.98
C ASN A 77 21.01 -5.52 -12.89
N PHE A 78 19.81 -5.25 -12.36
CA PHE A 78 18.80 -4.47 -13.07
C PHE A 78 19.31 -3.08 -13.44
N ALA A 79 19.99 -2.38 -12.52
CA ALA A 79 20.59 -1.08 -12.82
C ALA A 79 21.68 -1.14 -13.91
N LYS A 80 22.43 -2.25 -13.99
CA LYS A 80 23.50 -2.43 -14.99
C LYS A 80 22.97 -2.78 -16.38
N THR A 81 21.91 -3.59 -16.47
CA THR A 81 21.52 -4.25 -17.74
C THR A 81 20.03 -4.18 -18.08
N GLY A 82 19.18 -3.75 -17.14
CA GLY A 82 17.73 -3.89 -17.24
C GLY A 82 17.21 -5.32 -16.99
N ASP A 83 18.09 -6.30 -16.71
CA ASP A 83 17.74 -7.66 -16.32
C ASP A 83 18.28 -7.96 -14.91
N PRO A 84 17.42 -8.25 -13.92
CA PRO A 84 17.86 -8.52 -12.56
C PRO A 84 18.73 -9.79 -12.45
N ASN A 85 18.69 -10.68 -13.44
CA ASN A 85 19.45 -11.92 -13.43
C ASN A 85 20.86 -11.77 -14.03
N GLN A 86 21.21 -10.58 -14.56
CA GLN A 86 22.47 -10.36 -15.29
C GLN A 86 23.19 -9.07 -14.83
N PRO A 87 24.53 -9.08 -14.76
CA PRO A 87 25.45 -10.15 -15.15
C PRO A 87 25.86 -11.08 -14.00
N VAL A 88 25.52 -10.74 -12.76
CA VAL A 88 26.00 -11.47 -11.59
C VAL A 88 24.99 -12.56 -11.19
N PRO A 89 25.36 -13.85 -11.23
CA PRO A 89 24.47 -14.92 -10.76
C PRO A 89 24.29 -14.90 -9.24
N GLN A 90 23.21 -15.55 -8.77
CA GLN A 90 22.86 -15.65 -7.35
C GLN A 90 23.65 -16.74 -6.62
N ASP A 91 24.98 -16.79 -6.77
CA ASP A 91 25.81 -17.82 -6.15
C ASP A 91 26.02 -17.58 -4.63
N THR A 92 26.15 -18.65 -3.85
CA THR A 92 26.64 -18.55 -2.46
C THR A 92 28.09 -18.06 -2.44
N LYS A 93 28.29 -16.90 -1.80
CA LYS A 93 29.60 -16.29 -1.51
C LYS A 93 29.74 -16.01 -0.02
N PHE A 94 30.99 -15.84 0.47
CA PHE A 94 31.27 -15.54 1.89
C PHE A 94 30.44 -14.39 2.47
N ILE A 95 30.17 -13.36 1.65
CA ILE A 95 29.38 -12.19 2.06
C ILE A 95 27.96 -12.52 2.53
N HIS A 96 27.38 -13.65 2.09
CA HIS A 96 26.01 -14.04 2.45
C HIS A 96 25.93 -14.60 3.87
N THR A 97 27.03 -15.12 4.43
CA THR A 97 27.10 -15.81 5.74
C THR A 97 26.24 -17.08 5.91
N LYS A 98 25.36 -17.37 4.94
CA LYS A 98 24.50 -18.55 4.79
C LYS A 98 24.45 -18.96 3.31
N PRO A 99 24.10 -20.23 3.00
CA PRO A 99 23.79 -20.63 1.64
C PRO A 99 22.68 -19.74 1.04
N ASN A 100 22.90 -19.27 -0.18
CA ASN A 100 21.96 -18.45 -0.92
C ASN A 100 20.77 -19.32 -1.36
N ARG A 101 19.58 -18.96 -0.91
CA ARG A 101 18.35 -19.71 -1.23
C ARG A 101 17.80 -19.39 -2.63
N PHE A 102 18.40 -18.41 -3.32
CA PHE A 102 17.97 -17.92 -4.62
C PHE A 102 18.86 -18.42 -5.78
N GLU A 103 19.83 -19.32 -5.53
CA GLU A 103 20.75 -19.85 -6.56
C GLU A 103 20.02 -20.34 -7.82
N GLU A 104 18.92 -21.07 -7.64
CA GLU A 104 18.11 -21.63 -8.74
C GLU A 104 16.87 -20.77 -9.08
N VAL A 105 16.75 -19.57 -8.49
CA VAL A 105 15.58 -18.72 -8.66
C VAL A 105 15.86 -17.62 -9.68
N ALA A 106 15.45 -17.85 -10.92
CA ALA A 106 15.47 -16.83 -11.96
C ALA A 106 14.25 -15.90 -11.83
N TRP A 107 14.49 -14.60 -11.68
CA TRP A 107 13.43 -13.59 -11.64
C TRP A 107 12.88 -13.37 -13.04
N THR A 108 11.76 -14.05 -13.33
CA THR A 108 11.12 -14.01 -14.65
C THR A 108 10.42 -12.68 -14.89
N ARG A 109 10.39 -12.24 -16.15
CA ARG A 109 9.69 -11.01 -16.57
C ARG A 109 8.20 -11.11 -16.28
N TYR A 110 7.65 -10.01 -15.79
CA TYR A 110 6.21 -9.80 -15.68
C TYR A 110 5.61 -9.53 -17.05
N ASN A 111 4.43 -10.10 -17.29
CA ASN A 111 3.56 -9.73 -18.39
C ASN A 111 2.10 -9.83 -17.91
N GLN A 112 1.18 -9.12 -18.56
CA GLN A 112 -0.23 -9.08 -18.16
C GLN A 112 -0.93 -10.45 -18.22
N LYS A 113 -0.45 -11.37 -19.06
CA LYS A 113 -1.07 -12.69 -19.27
C LYS A 113 -0.74 -13.66 -18.13
N ASP A 114 0.54 -13.81 -17.81
CA ASP A 114 1.00 -14.80 -16.83
C ASP A 114 1.17 -14.19 -15.42
N GLN A 115 1.29 -12.85 -15.33
CA GLN A 115 1.44 -12.07 -14.11
C GLN A 115 2.47 -12.63 -13.13
N LEU A 116 3.60 -13.12 -13.67
CA LEU A 116 4.67 -13.72 -12.88
C LEU A 116 5.38 -12.68 -12.02
N TYR A 117 5.65 -13.04 -10.77
CA TYR A 117 6.37 -12.21 -9.82
C TYR A 117 7.32 -13.01 -8.93
N LEU A 118 8.37 -12.36 -8.47
CA LEU A 118 9.29 -12.94 -7.49
C LEU A 118 8.75 -12.76 -6.06
N HIS A 119 8.52 -13.86 -5.36
CA HIS A 119 8.27 -13.84 -3.92
C HIS A 119 9.61 -13.79 -3.17
N ILE A 120 9.98 -12.62 -2.66
CA ILE A 120 11.23 -12.39 -1.94
C ILE A 120 11.02 -12.72 -0.46
N GLY A 121 11.78 -13.68 0.06
CA GLY A 121 11.78 -14.04 1.48
C GLY A 121 12.59 -15.31 1.71
N LEU A 122 12.48 -15.93 2.89
CA LEU A 122 13.29 -17.12 3.23
C LEU A 122 12.93 -18.39 2.45
N LYS A 123 11.80 -18.41 1.74
CA LYS A 123 11.39 -19.48 0.82
C LYS A 123 11.15 -18.87 -0.56
N PRO A 124 12.21 -18.46 -1.28
CA PRO A 124 12.05 -17.73 -2.52
C PRO A 124 11.45 -18.61 -3.61
N ARG A 125 10.60 -18.01 -4.45
CA ARG A 125 9.92 -18.68 -5.55
C ARG A 125 9.31 -17.68 -6.52
N VAL A 126 9.26 -18.02 -7.80
CA VAL A 126 8.40 -17.33 -8.76
C VAL A 126 6.97 -17.82 -8.54
N LYS A 127 6.03 -16.88 -8.48
CA LYS A 127 4.59 -17.13 -8.37
C LYS A 127 3.87 -16.33 -9.44
N GLU A 128 2.59 -16.56 -9.58
CA GLU A 128 1.72 -15.89 -10.54
C GLU A 128 0.56 -15.18 -9.82
N HIS A 129 -0.05 -14.19 -10.48
CA HIS A 129 -1.34 -13.61 -10.10
C HIS A 129 -1.40 -13.09 -8.64
N TYR A 130 -0.47 -12.20 -8.28
CA TYR A 130 -0.37 -11.65 -6.93
C TYR A 130 -1.71 -11.09 -6.42
N ARG A 131 -2.32 -11.78 -5.44
CA ARG A 131 -3.62 -11.43 -4.83
C ARG A 131 -4.74 -11.16 -5.86
N ALA A 132 -4.74 -11.87 -7.00
CA ALA A 132 -5.62 -11.61 -8.14
C ALA A 132 -7.09 -11.35 -7.77
N ASN A 133 -7.70 -12.13 -6.87
CA ASN A 133 -9.09 -11.91 -6.46
C ASN A 133 -9.33 -10.53 -5.84
N LYS A 134 -8.40 -10.06 -4.99
CA LYS A 134 -8.49 -8.75 -4.35
C LYS A 134 -8.15 -7.64 -5.34
N VAL A 135 -7.17 -7.86 -6.21
CA VAL A 135 -6.82 -6.91 -7.27
C VAL A 135 -8.01 -6.70 -8.21
N ASN A 136 -8.62 -7.79 -8.70
CA ASN A 136 -9.77 -7.75 -9.60
C ASN A 136 -11.00 -7.10 -8.95
N LEU A 137 -11.25 -7.38 -7.67
CA LEU A 137 -12.28 -6.68 -6.89
C LEU A 137 -12.12 -5.16 -7.00
N TRP A 138 -10.90 -4.65 -6.79
CA TRP A 138 -10.65 -3.20 -6.77
C TRP A 138 -10.54 -2.56 -8.16
N LEU A 139 -10.05 -3.29 -9.16
CA LEU A 139 -9.84 -2.76 -10.50
C LEU A 139 -11.08 -2.87 -11.40
N GLU A 140 -11.89 -3.92 -11.23
CA GLU A 140 -13.05 -4.17 -12.10
C GLU A 140 -14.37 -3.97 -11.36
N LEU A 141 -14.58 -4.69 -10.25
CA LEU A 141 -15.89 -4.72 -9.60
C LEU A 141 -16.24 -3.39 -8.92
N VAL A 142 -15.32 -2.80 -8.14
CA VAL A 142 -15.59 -1.55 -7.42
C VAL A 142 -15.90 -0.38 -8.37
N PRO A 143 -15.13 -0.13 -9.44
CA PRO A 143 -15.48 0.90 -10.43
C PRO A 143 -16.83 0.65 -11.11
N HIS A 144 -17.14 -0.61 -11.45
CA HIS A 144 -18.44 -0.95 -12.02
C HIS A 144 -19.60 -0.59 -11.08
N LEU A 145 -19.51 -0.96 -9.80
CA LEU A 145 -20.51 -0.60 -8.79
C LEU A 145 -20.62 0.92 -8.56
N HIS A 146 -19.50 1.64 -8.61
CA HIS A 146 -19.50 3.10 -8.48
C HIS A 146 -20.28 3.78 -9.62
N SER A 147 -20.08 3.33 -10.86
CA SER A 147 -20.78 3.87 -12.04
C SER A 147 -22.31 3.70 -11.98
N LEU A 148 -22.79 2.60 -11.39
CA LEU A 148 -24.23 2.36 -11.23
C LEU A 148 -24.87 3.36 -10.25
N ASN A 149 -24.16 3.76 -9.21
CA ASN A 149 -24.65 4.72 -8.24
C ASN A 149 -24.79 6.14 -8.83
N GLU A 150 -23.89 6.53 -9.75
CA GLU A 150 -23.98 7.83 -10.44
C GLU A 150 -25.18 7.90 -11.39
N VAL A 151 -25.49 6.82 -12.11
CA VAL A 151 -26.65 6.75 -13.02
C VAL A 151 -27.98 6.80 -12.26
N THR A 152 -27.99 6.40 -10.98
CA THR A 152 -29.21 6.29 -10.17
C THR A 152 -29.53 7.57 -9.37
N GLN A 153 -28.66 8.58 -9.40
CA GLN A 153 -28.96 9.90 -8.80
C GLN A 153 -30.10 10.57 -9.60
N PRO A 154 -31.29 10.81 -9.00
CA PRO A 154 -32.38 11.47 -9.71
C PRO A 154 -31.98 12.92 -9.99
N ILE A 155 -31.85 13.27 -11.27
CA ILE A 155 -31.85 14.67 -11.71
C ILE A 155 -33.19 15.24 -11.26
N PRO A 156 -33.25 16.27 -10.40
CA PRO A 156 -34.52 16.89 -10.07
C PRO A 156 -35.04 17.59 -11.33
N THR A 157 -35.95 16.94 -12.04
CA THR A 157 -36.80 17.59 -13.04
C THR A 157 -37.77 18.48 -12.26
N THR A 158 -37.29 19.67 -11.90
CA THR A 158 -38.15 20.72 -11.34
C THR A 158 -39.21 21.05 -12.39
N THR A 159 -40.43 20.59 -12.11
CA THR A 159 -41.66 20.98 -12.78
C THR A 159 -41.73 22.51 -12.80
N LYS A 160 -41.75 23.10 -14.00
CA LYS A 160 -42.01 24.54 -14.19
C LYS A 160 -43.37 24.89 -13.59
N ILE A 161 -43.36 25.63 -12.48
CA ILE A 161 -44.56 26.27 -11.91
C ILE A 161 -44.86 27.52 -12.77
N PRO A 162 -46.12 27.80 -13.18
CA PRO A 162 -46.46 29.03 -13.88
C PRO A 162 -46.23 30.26 -12.98
N PRO A 163 -45.86 31.43 -13.53
CA PRO A 163 -45.56 32.59 -12.71
C PRO A 163 -46.84 33.11 -12.05
N PRO A 164 -46.84 33.40 -10.72
CA PRO A 164 -47.97 34.08 -10.11
C PRO A 164 -47.97 35.56 -10.52
N GLU A 165 -49.15 36.03 -10.93
CA GLU A 165 -49.44 37.42 -11.29
C GLU A 165 -49.08 38.40 -10.16
N ALA A 166 -48.62 39.57 -10.59
CA ALA A 166 -48.18 40.66 -9.74
C ALA A 166 -49.35 41.31 -8.97
N THR A 167 -49.15 41.60 -7.68
CA THR A 167 -49.75 42.81 -7.08
C THR A 167 -48.87 43.36 -5.95
N ASN A 168 -48.59 44.65 -6.06
CA ASN A 168 -47.69 45.47 -5.24
C ASN A 168 -48.23 45.73 -3.82
N ARG A 169 -47.32 45.85 -2.81
CA ARG A 169 -47.19 47.04 -1.92
C ARG A 169 -46.14 46.87 -0.80
N THR A 170 -45.16 47.76 -0.80
CA THR A 170 -44.30 48.21 0.34
C THR A 170 -44.80 49.59 0.83
N PRO A 171 -44.50 50.10 2.06
CA PRO A 171 -43.13 50.25 2.62
C PRO A 171 -42.88 50.21 4.16
N LYS A 172 -41.62 49.88 4.53
CA LYS A 172 -40.67 50.33 5.61
C LYS A 172 -41.22 50.70 7.02
N THR A 173 -40.60 50.52 8.20
CA THR A 173 -39.19 50.36 8.68
C THR A 173 -39.25 50.00 10.19
N LYS A 174 -38.26 49.27 10.74
CA LYS A 174 -37.49 49.67 11.94
C LYS A 174 -36.39 48.64 12.27
N VAL A 175 -35.23 49.17 12.61
CA VAL A 175 -33.93 48.54 12.87
C VAL A 175 -33.73 48.40 14.38
N LEU A 176 -33.07 47.35 14.86
CA LEU A 176 -32.20 47.44 16.04
C LEU A 176 -31.03 46.46 15.97
N VAL A 177 -29.89 46.90 16.51
CA VAL A 177 -28.50 46.55 16.18
C VAL A 177 -27.81 45.94 17.41
N THR A 178 -27.06 44.85 17.16
CA THR A 178 -25.84 44.33 17.84
C THR A 178 -25.80 44.02 19.35
N LYS A 179 -25.34 42.81 19.73
CA LYS A 179 -23.95 42.46 20.14
C LYS A 179 -23.92 41.08 20.86
N ARG A 180 -22.89 40.26 20.57
CA ARG A 180 -22.50 39.05 21.33
C ARG A 180 -21.63 39.45 22.53
N PRO A 181 -21.64 38.68 23.64
CA PRO A 181 -20.40 38.03 24.08
C PRO A 181 -20.55 36.58 24.63
N ASN A 182 -19.39 36.04 24.99
CA ASN A 182 -18.89 34.64 25.05
C ASN A 182 -19.29 33.79 26.30
N PRO A 183 -18.85 32.49 26.37
CA PRO A 183 -19.49 31.40 27.13
C PRO A 183 -18.78 30.99 28.44
N THR A 184 -19.45 30.16 29.24
CA THR A 184 -18.91 29.35 30.36
C THR A 184 -20.00 28.36 30.86
N PRO A 185 -19.71 27.32 31.68
CA PRO A 185 -18.69 26.28 31.56
C PRO A 185 -19.27 24.84 31.78
N PHE A 186 -18.44 23.81 31.58
CA PHE A 186 -18.68 22.40 31.91
C PHE A 186 -19.02 22.13 33.40
N PRO A 187 -19.73 21.03 33.71
CA PRO A 187 -19.57 20.31 34.96
C PRO A 187 -18.96 18.91 34.76
N THR A 188 -18.14 18.50 35.73
CA THR A 188 -17.48 17.18 35.86
C THR A 188 -18.07 16.43 37.07
N GLU A 189 -18.14 15.10 36.94
CA GLU A 189 -18.35 14.03 37.96
C GLU A 189 -19.75 13.91 38.60
N THR A 190 -20.32 12.72 38.87
CA THR A 190 -19.74 11.45 39.35
C THR A 190 -20.56 10.21 38.94
N GLN A 191 -19.94 9.03 39.12
CA GLN A 191 -20.34 7.66 38.76
C GLN A 191 -21.70 7.17 39.31
N ASP A 192 -22.39 6.32 38.53
CA ASP A 192 -22.90 5.05 39.08
C ASP A 192 -23.08 3.96 38.00
N SER A 193 -22.60 2.77 38.36
CA SER A 193 -22.50 1.53 37.59
C SER A 193 -23.87 0.89 37.31
N HIS A 194 -24.09 0.28 36.13
CA HIS A 194 -24.82 -0.99 35.93
C HIS A 194 -24.57 -1.60 34.53
N ASN A 195 -24.34 -2.91 34.54
CA ASN A 195 -23.88 -3.78 33.43
C ASN A 195 -24.82 -3.87 32.21
N GLN A 196 -24.26 -3.83 31.01
CA GLN A 196 -24.73 -4.62 29.84
C GLN A 196 -23.58 -4.83 28.82
N PRO A 197 -23.42 -6.03 28.22
CA PRO A 197 -22.30 -6.33 27.34
C PRO A 197 -22.56 -5.74 25.94
N HIS A 198 -21.81 -4.71 25.56
CA HIS A 198 -21.82 -4.23 24.18
C HIS A 198 -20.86 -5.08 23.36
N LEU A 199 -21.43 -5.83 22.42
CA LEU A 199 -20.72 -6.58 21.39
C LEU A 199 -19.90 -5.57 20.57
N VAL A 200 -18.58 -5.52 20.79
CA VAL A 200 -17.67 -4.75 19.96
C VAL A 200 -17.33 -5.62 18.76
N ASP A 201 -18.02 -5.33 17.66
CA ASP A 201 -17.68 -5.84 16.33
C ASP A 201 -16.27 -5.35 15.99
N GLN A 202 -15.30 -6.24 16.14
CA GLN A 202 -13.90 -6.00 15.81
C GLN A 202 -13.78 -5.88 14.30
N ARG A 203 -13.89 -4.63 13.82
CA ARG A 203 -13.62 -4.33 12.41
C ARG A 203 -12.13 -4.50 12.18
N ASP A 204 -11.78 -5.61 11.53
CA ASP A 204 -10.45 -5.87 10.97
C ASP A 204 -10.17 -4.85 9.85
N TYR A 205 -9.71 -3.66 10.23
CA TYR A 205 -9.16 -2.71 9.27
C TYR A 205 -7.74 -3.16 8.90
N SER A 206 -7.60 -3.73 7.71
CA SER A 206 -6.30 -3.97 7.08
C SER A 206 -5.62 -2.64 6.77
N THR A 207 -4.51 -2.35 7.45
CA THR A 207 -3.67 -1.14 7.26
C THR A 207 -2.60 -1.30 6.18
N GLU A 208 -2.67 -2.34 5.35
CA GLU A 208 -1.68 -2.59 4.30
C GLU A 208 -1.69 -1.50 3.21
N LEU A 209 -0.84 -0.49 3.38
CA LEU A 209 -0.47 0.45 2.34
C LEU A 209 0.77 -0.10 1.61
N SER A 210 0.56 -0.76 0.47
CA SER A 210 1.69 -1.18 -0.37
C SER A 210 2.05 -0.06 -1.35
N VAL A 211 3.15 0.64 -1.12
CA VAL A 211 3.78 1.49 -2.14
C VAL A 211 4.74 0.62 -2.93
N THR A 212 4.62 0.64 -4.25
CA THR A 212 5.55 -0.05 -5.17
C THR A 212 6.33 1.02 -5.92
N ILE A 213 7.65 1.03 -5.73
CA ILE A 213 8.56 1.86 -6.52
C ILE A 213 8.79 1.14 -7.86
N ALA A 214 8.31 1.73 -8.95
CA ALA A 214 8.67 1.33 -10.29
C ALA A 214 9.90 2.15 -10.72
N VAL A 215 11.08 1.52 -10.79
CA VAL A 215 12.26 2.12 -11.42
C VAL A 215 12.29 1.63 -12.86
N GLY A 216 11.81 2.46 -13.79
CA GLY A 216 12.00 2.25 -15.23
C GLY A 216 13.09 3.18 -15.72
N ALA A 217 14.21 2.64 -16.19
CA ALA A 217 15.16 3.38 -17.01
C ALA A 217 14.93 2.93 -18.46
N SER A 218 14.45 3.85 -19.31
CA SER A 218 14.53 3.67 -20.77
C SER A 218 15.93 4.08 -21.20
N LEU A 219 16.63 3.19 -21.92
CA LEU A 219 17.78 3.55 -22.75
C LEU A 219 17.29 3.96 -24.14
#